data_AF-A0AAX4L2X2-F1
#
_entry.id   AF-A0AAX4L2X2-F1
#
_cell.length_a   1.000
_cell.length_b   1.000
_cell.length_c   1.000
_cell.angle_alpha   90.00
_cell.angle_beta   90.00
_cell.angle_gamma   90.00
#
_symmetry.space_group_name_H-M   'P 1'
#
loop_
_entity.id
_entity.type
_entity.pdbx_description
1 polymer ?
#
loop_
_entity_poly.entity_id
_entity_poly.type
_entity_poly.pdbx_seq_one_letter_code
_entity_poly.pdbx_strand_id
1 'polypeptide(L)'
;MGDYRSAYELATQCVQLLSDSIKIRNKIKNVLKSVDMEFKIPEKLREEGITSADLIQIALYYLAKKFSVRTENNMHLFTVDDIKLSIIDTYTNKEIRGYCENCKGYRYVLLTNARGFFIIYDKIIYGEFNEGNENDVIKEIIKNAKL
;
A
#
# COMPACT_ATOMS: atom_id res chain seq x y z
N MET A 1 2.35 12.53 15.05
CA MET A 1 2.08 11.31 14.25
C MET A 1 0.58 11.12 14.32
N GLY A 2 -0.07 10.98 13.15
CA GLY A 2 -1.49 11.28 12.97
C GLY A 2 -2.40 10.52 13.94
N ASP A 3 -3.43 11.21 14.43
CA ASP A 3 -4.50 10.62 15.23
C ASP A 3 -5.09 9.46 14.43
N TYR A 4 -4.78 8.24 14.88
CA TYR A 4 -5.23 6.99 14.25
C TYR A 4 -6.75 6.96 14.11
N ARG A 5 -7.48 7.57 15.04
CA ARG A 5 -8.92 7.71 14.98
C ARG A 5 -9.33 8.52 13.76
N SER A 6 -8.66 9.64 13.51
CA SER A 6 -8.88 10.45 12.31
C SER A 6 -8.51 9.68 11.03
N ALA A 7 -7.40 8.93 11.02
CA ALA A 7 -7.02 8.13 9.85
C ALA A 7 -8.04 7.01 9.55
N TYR A 8 -8.55 6.35 10.58
CA TYR A 8 -9.60 5.33 10.47
C TYR A 8 -10.93 5.93 9.99
N GLU A 9 -11.33 7.08 10.54
CA GLU A 9 -12.55 7.80 10.13
C GLU A 9 -12.47 8.23 8.67
N LEU A 10 -11.35 8.83 8.26
CA LEU A 10 -11.09 9.20 6.88
C LEU A 10 -11.09 7.98 5.95
N ALA A 11 -10.43 6.88 6.35
CA ALA A 11 -10.42 5.64 5.58
C ALA A 11 -11.84 5.08 5.41
N THR A 12 -12.66 5.10 6.46
CA THR A 12 -14.04 4.63 6.44
C THR A 12 -14.90 5.50 5.49
N GLN A 13 -14.75 6.81 5.54
CA GLN A 13 -15.42 7.74 4.62
C GLN A 13 -14.99 7.50 3.17
N CYS A 14 -13.69 7.29 2.93
CA CYS A 14 -13.16 6.94 1.61
C CYS A 14 -13.76 5.63 1.09
N VAL A 15 -13.90 4.59 1.92
CA VAL A 15 -14.54 3.32 1.52
C VAL A 15 -15.99 3.54 1.08
N GLN A 16 -16.75 4.41 1.77
CA GLN A 16 -18.12 4.74 1.40
C GLN A 16 -18.19 5.47 0.05
N LEU A 17 -17.37 6.51 -0.12
CA LEU A 17 -17.28 7.28 -1.37
C LEU A 17 -16.83 6.44 -2.56
N LEU A 18 -15.97 5.46 -2.32
CA LEU A 18 -15.42 4.58 -3.35
C LEU A 18 -16.22 3.29 -3.52
N SER A 19 -17.40 3.15 -2.91
CA SER A 19 -18.18 1.89 -2.94
C SER A 19 -18.56 1.42 -4.34
N ASP A 20 -18.70 2.34 -5.31
CA ASP A 20 -18.96 2.01 -6.72
C ASP A 20 -17.80 1.24 -7.39
N SER A 21 -16.59 1.31 -6.84
CA SER A 21 -15.44 0.53 -7.31
C SER A 21 -15.65 -0.99 -7.21
N ILE A 22 -16.62 -1.46 -6.43
CA ILE A 22 -17.04 -2.87 -6.38
C ILE A 22 -17.55 -3.35 -7.75
N LYS A 23 -18.30 -2.51 -8.49
CA LYS A 23 -18.81 -2.86 -9.82
C LYS A 23 -17.65 -3.00 -10.82
N ILE A 24 -16.72 -2.05 -10.79
CA ILE A 24 -15.52 -2.05 -11.63
C ILE A 24 -14.66 -3.29 -11.32
N ARG A 25 -14.50 -3.63 -10.03
CA ARG A 25 -13.77 -4.83 -9.59
C ARG A 25 -14.36 -6.10 -10.21
N ASN A 26 -15.68 -6.23 -10.23
CA ASN A 26 -16.33 -7.39 -10.83
C ASN A 26 -16.06 -7.47 -12.34
N LYS A 27 -16.07 -6.33 -13.04
CA LYS A 27 -15.68 -6.28 -14.46
C LYS A 27 -14.24 -6.73 -14.67
N ILE A 28 -13.28 -6.20 -13.90
CA ILE A 28 -11.87 -6.61 -13.98
C ILE A 28 -11.72 -8.10 -13.71
N LYS A 29 -12.39 -8.63 -12.68
CA LYS A 29 -12.33 -10.06 -12.35
C LYS A 29 -12.84 -10.93 -13.51
N ASN A 30 -13.86 -10.48 -14.22
CA ASN A 30 -14.37 -11.19 -15.38
C ASN A 30 -13.39 -11.14 -16.56
N VAL A 31 -12.74 -10.00 -16.79
CA VAL A 31 -11.64 -9.88 -17.77
C VAL A 31 -10.50 -10.84 -17.44
N LEU A 32 -10.02 -10.84 -16.20
CA LEU A 32 -8.92 -11.72 -15.77
C LEU A 32 -9.25 -13.21 -15.91
N LYS A 33 -10.53 -13.58 -15.84
CA LYS A 33 -10.99 -14.96 -16.04
C LYS A 33 -11.19 -15.34 -17.50
N SER A 34 -11.50 -14.38 -18.36
CA SER A 34 -11.78 -14.62 -19.78
C SER A 34 -10.52 -14.59 -20.65
N VAL A 35 -9.42 -14.03 -20.12
CA VAL A 35 -8.15 -13.93 -20.81
C VAL A 35 -7.31 -15.18 -20.56
N ASP A 36 -6.80 -15.76 -21.64
CA ASP A 36 -5.97 -16.96 -21.70
C ASP A 36 -4.48 -16.69 -21.44
N MET A 37 -4.01 -15.47 -21.70
CA MET A 37 -2.61 -15.06 -21.57
C MET A 37 -2.46 -13.67 -20.96
N GLU A 38 -1.59 -13.52 -19.96
CA GLU A 38 -1.47 -12.28 -19.17
C GLU A 38 -1.20 -11.01 -20.01
N PHE A 39 -0.42 -11.11 -21.08
CA PHE A 39 -0.11 -9.95 -21.92
C PHE A 39 -1.32 -9.36 -22.66
N LYS A 40 -2.42 -10.12 -22.80
CA LYS A 40 -3.67 -9.64 -23.42
C LYS A 40 -4.58 -8.88 -22.44
N ILE A 41 -4.29 -8.93 -21.14
CA ILE A 41 -5.11 -8.27 -20.11
C ILE A 41 -5.28 -6.77 -20.41
N PRO A 42 -4.24 -5.98 -20.75
CA PRO A 42 -4.42 -4.55 -21.01
C PRO A 42 -5.33 -4.25 -22.19
N GLU A 43 -5.29 -5.07 -23.24
CA GLU A 43 -6.18 -4.94 -24.39
C GLU A 43 -7.62 -5.23 -23.99
N LYS A 44 -7.87 -6.36 -23.31
CA LYS A 44 -9.21 -6.77 -22.90
C LYS A 44 -9.85 -5.79 -21.90
N LEU A 45 -9.05 -5.20 -21.00
CA LEU A 45 -9.53 -4.14 -20.10
C LEU A 45 -10.05 -2.93 -20.89
N ARG A 46 -9.36 -2.52 -21.95
CA ARG A 46 -9.79 -1.40 -22.80
C ARG A 46 -11.07 -1.71 -23.57
N GLU A 47 -11.20 -2.93 -24.09
CA GLU A 47 -12.43 -3.38 -24.79
C GLU A 47 -13.67 -3.32 -23.90
N GLU A 48 -13.53 -3.65 -22.61
CA GLU A 48 -14.60 -3.57 -21.61
C GLU A 48 -14.85 -2.15 -21.08
N GLY A 49 -14.17 -1.15 -21.65
CA GLY A 49 -14.28 0.26 -21.29
C GLY A 49 -13.67 0.60 -19.92
N ILE A 50 -12.73 -0.20 -19.43
CA ILE A 50 -12.06 0.05 -18.14
C ILE A 50 -10.89 1.01 -18.36
N THR A 51 -10.95 2.16 -17.70
CA THR A 51 -10.00 3.26 -17.84
C THR A 51 -8.90 3.21 -16.78
N SER A 52 -7.83 3.99 -16.97
CA SER A 52 -6.80 4.16 -15.93
C SER A 52 -7.37 4.77 -14.64
N ALA A 53 -8.38 5.65 -14.74
CA ALA A 53 -9.04 6.23 -13.57
C ALA A 53 -9.79 5.16 -12.76
N ASP A 54 -10.43 4.20 -13.43
CA ASP A 54 -11.09 3.07 -12.79
C ASP A 54 -10.11 2.18 -12.01
N LEU A 55 -8.92 1.93 -12.59
CA LEU A 55 -7.84 1.18 -11.94
C LEU A 55 -7.34 1.91 -10.68
N ILE A 56 -7.15 3.23 -10.77
CA ILE A 56 -6.77 4.08 -9.64
C ILE A 56 -7.84 4.04 -8.55
N GLN A 57 -9.12 4.16 -8.93
CA GLN A 57 -10.24 4.13 -7.99
C GLN A 57 -10.29 2.83 -7.19
N ILE A 58 -10.07 1.69 -7.86
CA ILE A 58 -9.98 0.38 -7.20
C ILE A 58 -8.78 0.31 -6.27
N ALA A 59 -7.60 0.77 -6.71
CA ALA A 59 -6.40 0.78 -5.87
C ALA A 59 -6.62 1.59 -4.58
N LEU A 60 -7.23 2.78 -4.70
CA LEU A 60 -7.59 3.63 -3.58
C LEU A 60 -8.64 2.98 -2.66
N TYR A 61 -9.64 2.30 -3.22
CA TYR A 61 -10.63 1.57 -2.42
C TYR A 61 -9.98 0.48 -1.57
N TYR A 62 -9.06 -0.30 -2.14
CA TYR A 62 -8.36 -1.34 -1.40
C TYR A 62 -7.43 -0.78 -0.34
N LEU A 63 -6.73 0.32 -0.65
CA LEU A 63 -5.89 1.02 0.32
C LEU A 63 -6.73 1.55 1.48
N ALA A 64 -7.85 2.23 1.20
CA ALA A 64 -8.77 2.73 2.21
C ALA A 64 -9.36 1.60 3.05
N LYS A 65 -9.76 0.50 2.41
CA LYS A 65 -10.24 -0.70 3.12
C LYS A 65 -9.18 -1.25 4.06
N LYS A 66 -7.91 -1.29 3.62
CA LYS A 66 -6.80 -1.73 4.45
C LYS A 66 -6.61 -0.82 5.67
N PHE A 67 -6.68 0.50 5.47
CA PHE A 67 -6.56 1.48 6.55
C PHE A 67 -7.76 1.52 7.50
N SER A 68 -8.95 1.10 7.04
CA SER A 68 -10.13 0.97 7.89
C SER A 68 -10.13 -0.28 8.79
N VAL A 69 -9.13 -1.17 8.68
CA VAL A 69 -9.05 -2.32 9.59
C VAL A 69 -8.38 -1.89 10.88
N ARG A 70 -9.12 -2.01 11.99
CA ARG A 70 -8.63 -1.62 13.30
C ARG A 70 -7.50 -2.56 13.75
N THR A 71 -6.25 -2.09 13.78
CA THR A 71 -5.07 -2.85 14.22
C THR A 71 -4.34 -2.07 15.31
N GLU A 72 -4.95 -2.01 16.50
CA GLU A 72 -4.43 -1.21 17.62
C GLU A 72 -3.35 -1.92 18.45
N ASN A 73 -3.19 -3.25 18.33
CA ASN A 73 -2.54 -3.95 19.43
C ASN A 73 -1.01 -4.03 19.36
N ASN A 74 -0.38 -3.74 18.21
CA ASN A 74 1.07 -3.95 18.04
C ASN A 74 1.67 -2.95 17.02
N MET A 75 1.65 -1.66 17.35
CA MET A 75 2.29 -0.64 16.54
C MET A 75 3.63 -0.20 17.17
N HIS A 76 4.71 -0.35 16.42
CA HIS A 76 6.06 0.08 16.81
C HIS A 76 6.44 1.33 16.02
N LEU A 77 6.84 2.39 16.71
CA LEU A 77 7.17 3.68 16.10
C LEU A 77 8.68 3.89 16.06
N PHE A 78 9.17 4.33 14.90
CA PHE A 78 10.57 4.64 14.68
C PHE A 78 10.70 6.03 14.07
N THR A 79 11.66 6.80 14.56
CA THR A 79 12.01 8.10 13.97
C THR A 79 13.52 8.17 13.85
N VAL A 80 14.00 8.38 12.64
CA VAL A 80 15.42 8.57 12.34
C VAL A 80 15.51 9.77 11.40
N ASP A 81 16.12 10.85 11.86
CA ASP A 81 16.20 12.13 11.17
C ASP A 81 14.82 12.65 10.73
N ASP A 82 14.61 12.87 9.43
CA ASP A 82 13.37 13.34 8.81
C ASP A 82 12.41 12.20 8.41
N ILE A 83 12.79 10.94 8.69
CA ILE A 83 12.02 9.75 8.36
C ILE A 83 11.30 9.24 9.62
N LYS A 84 9.97 9.14 9.50
CA LYS A 84 9.07 8.62 10.53
C LYS A 84 8.45 7.33 10.00
N LEU A 85 8.63 6.22 10.70
CA LEU A 85 8.05 4.93 10.35
C LEU A 85 7.14 4.43 11.49
N SER A 86 6.09 3.73 11.12
CA SER A 86 5.27 2.91 12.00
C SER A 86 5.20 1.51 11.41
N ILE A 87 5.51 0.51 12.21
CA ILE A 87 5.38 -0.91 11.87
C ILE A 87 4.19 -1.45 12.64
N ILE A 88 3.24 -2.04 11.93
CA ILE A 88 2.00 -2.57 12.48
C ILE A 88 2.02 -4.08 12.28
N ASP A 89 2.06 -4.84 13.36
CA ASP A 89 1.93 -6.30 13.26
C ASP A 89 0.49 -6.67 12.89
N THR A 90 0.32 -7.29 11.74
CA THR A 90 -0.92 -7.98 11.37
C THR A 90 -0.78 -9.48 11.65
N TYR A 91 -1.86 -10.24 11.44
CA TYR A 91 -1.88 -11.69 11.70
C TYR A 91 -0.80 -12.49 10.95
N THR A 92 -0.40 -12.07 9.75
CA THR A 92 0.51 -12.85 8.89
C THR A 92 1.66 -12.04 8.31
N ASN A 93 1.61 -10.72 8.40
CA ASN A 93 2.67 -9.82 7.93
C ASN A 93 2.81 -8.61 8.85
N LYS A 94 3.94 -7.92 8.73
CA LYS A 94 4.15 -6.60 9.31
C LYS A 94 3.94 -5.56 8.21
N GLU A 95 3.09 -4.59 8.48
CA GLU A 95 2.85 -3.46 7.59
C GLU A 95 3.74 -2.30 8.00
N ILE A 96 4.44 -1.70 7.05
CA ILE A 96 5.24 -0.49 7.24
C ILE A 96 4.46 0.67 6.66
N ARG A 97 4.27 1.71 7.46
CA ARG A 97 3.86 3.04 6.98
C ARG A 97 4.92 4.03 7.37
N GLY A 98 5.16 5.01 6.53
CA GLY A 98 6.15 6.02 6.86
C GLY A 98 5.99 7.31 6.09
N TYR A 99 6.71 8.30 6.58
CA TYR A 99 6.76 9.63 6.04
C TYR A 99 8.21 10.13 6.00
N CYS A 100 8.61 10.71 4.88
CA CYS A 100 9.93 11.29 4.66
C CYS A 100 9.75 12.64 3.96
N GLU A 101 10.09 13.75 4.63
CA GLU A 101 9.81 15.10 4.12
C GLU A 101 10.52 15.38 2.79
N ASN A 102 11.75 14.87 2.65
CA ASN A 102 12.64 15.17 1.53
C ASN A 102 12.62 14.12 0.42
N CYS A 103 11.85 13.04 0.57
CA CYS A 103 11.75 11.99 -0.44
C CYS A 103 10.90 12.46 -1.64
N LYS A 104 11.36 12.14 -2.86
CA LYS A 104 10.71 12.50 -4.13
C LYS A 104 10.73 11.35 -5.13
N GLY A 105 9.70 11.28 -5.96
CA GLY A 105 9.57 10.30 -7.02
C GLY A 105 9.13 8.92 -6.51
N TYR A 106 9.21 7.93 -7.39
CA TYR A 106 8.80 6.56 -7.11
C TYR A 106 10.00 5.62 -7.00
N ARG A 107 10.01 4.78 -5.97
CA ARG A 107 10.95 3.66 -5.81
C ARG A 107 10.22 2.43 -5.32
N TYR A 108 10.61 1.28 -5.85
CA TYR A 108 10.19 -0.04 -5.41
C TYR A 108 11.42 -0.85 -5.06
N VAL A 109 11.44 -1.45 -3.87
CA VAL A 109 12.59 -2.21 -3.38
C VAL A 109 12.09 -3.50 -2.76
N LEU A 110 12.68 -4.62 -3.17
CA LEU A 110 12.54 -5.90 -2.49
C LEU A 110 13.47 -5.91 -1.28
N LEU A 111 12.94 -6.28 -0.12
CA LEU A 111 13.71 -6.34 1.11
C LEU A 111 14.73 -7.49 1.03
N THR A 112 15.96 -7.22 1.47
CA THR A 112 17.04 -8.20 1.51
C THR A 112 17.12 -8.93 2.84
N ASN A 113 16.69 -8.29 3.93
CA ASN A 113 16.74 -8.85 5.29
C ASN A 113 15.41 -9.44 5.77
N ALA A 114 14.38 -9.42 4.91
CA ALA A 114 13.06 -9.95 5.19
C ALA A 114 12.39 -10.34 3.88
N ARG A 115 11.40 -11.24 3.93
CA ARG A 115 10.60 -11.55 2.76
C ARG A 115 9.53 -10.46 2.63
N GLY A 116 9.68 -9.59 1.66
CA GLY A 116 8.76 -8.46 1.53
C GLY A 116 9.26 -7.38 0.58
N PHE A 117 8.57 -6.25 0.62
CA PHE A 117 8.90 -5.10 -0.20
C PHE A 117 8.53 -3.80 0.52
N PHE A 118 9.08 -2.71 0.03
CA PHE A 118 8.55 -1.38 0.30
C PHE A 118 8.60 -0.52 -0.94
N ILE A 119 7.76 0.49 -0.94
CA ILE A 119 7.70 1.56 -1.91
C ILE A 119 7.92 2.90 -1.23
N ILE A 120 8.54 3.80 -1.98
CA ILE A 120 8.58 5.22 -1.69
C ILE A 120 7.83 5.90 -2.84
N TYR A 121 6.86 6.74 -2.51
CA TYR A 121 6.17 7.59 -3.46
C TYR A 121 6.09 9.00 -2.89
N ASP A 122 6.96 9.87 -3.40
CA ASP A 122 7.26 11.16 -2.82
C ASP A 122 7.50 11.03 -1.31
N LYS A 123 6.68 11.68 -0.49
CA LYS A 123 6.84 11.71 0.96
C LYS A 123 6.33 10.46 1.67
N ILE A 124 5.69 9.55 0.96
CA ILE A 124 5.02 8.37 1.53
C ILE A 124 5.94 7.16 1.41
N ILE A 125 6.09 6.44 2.52
CA ILE A 125 6.71 5.12 2.56
C ILE A 125 5.63 4.11 2.92
N TYR A 126 5.54 3.04 2.14
CA TYR A 126 4.62 1.95 2.43
C TYR A 126 5.31 0.62 2.14
N GLY A 127 5.10 -0.39 2.97
CA GLY A 127 5.69 -1.70 2.72
C GLY A 127 4.99 -2.80 3.50
N GLU A 128 5.34 -4.02 3.14
CA GLU A 128 4.88 -5.22 3.83
C GLU A 128 6.02 -6.23 3.85
N PHE A 129 6.20 -6.89 5.00
CA PHE A 129 7.14 -7.99 5.10
C PHE A 129 6.67 -9.07 6.06
N ASN A 130 7.14 -10.29 5.82
CA ASN A 130 7.06 -11.40 6.73
C ASN A 130 8.47 -11.95 6.95
N GLU A 131 8.69 -12.55 8.12
CA GLU A 131 9.98 -13.10 8.53
C GLU A 131 11.12 -12.03 8.59
N GLY A 132 12.18 -12.28 9.35
CA GLY A 132 13.31 -11.32 9.48
C GLY A 132 13.24 -10.34 10.65
N ASN A 133 14.37 -9.65 10.89
CA ASN A 133 14.55 -8.72 12.00
C ASN A 133 14.06 -7.31 11.64
N GLU A 134 13.19 -6.77 12.49
CA GLU A 134 12.58 -5.46 12.27
C GLU A 134 13.59 -4.31 12.16
N ASN A 135 14.62 -4.31 13.00
CA ASN A 135 15.65 -3.27 13.00
C ASN A 135 16.45 -3.26 11.69
N ASP A 136 16.68 -4.42 11.09
CA ASP A 136 17.44 -4.52 9.85
C ASP A 136 16.60 -4.06 8.65
N VAL A 137 15.31 -4.39 8.64
CA VAL A 137 14.34 -3.84 7.67
C VAL A 137 14.27 -2.32 7.75
N ILE A 138 14.22 -1.75 8.96
CA ILE A 138 14.19 -0.29 9.16
C ILE A 138 15.48 0.37 8.63
N LYS A 139 16.65 -0.18 8.96
CA LYS A 139 17.93 0.33 8.45
C LYS A 139 17.98 0.30 6.94
N GLU A 140 17.47 -0.77 6.33
CA GLU A 140 17.40 -0.92 4.88
C GLU A 140 16.50 0.15 4.24
N ILE A 141 15.32 0.41 4.81
CA ILE A 141 14.41 1.46 4.35
C ILE A 141 15.06 2.85 4.47
N ILE A 142 15.66 3.16 5.61
CA ILE A 142 16.32 4.45 5.85
C ILE A 142 17.47 4.67 4.86
N LYS A 143 18.29 3.64 4.61
CA LYS A 143 19.38 3.70 3.64
C LYS A 143 18.86 4.02 2.24
N ASN A 144 17.76 3.40 1.82
CA ASN A 144 17.18 3.60 0.49
C ASN A 144 16.38 4.90 0.36
N ALA A 145 15.88 5.46 1.46
CA ALA A 145 15.16 6.74 1.47
C ALA A 145 16.10 7.95 1.35
N LYS A 146 17.37 7.81 1.75
CA LYS A 146 18.39 8.88 1.71
C LYS A 146 19.22 8.94 0.41
N LEU A 147 19.09 7.93 -0.46
CA LEU A 147 19.69 7.93 -1.81
C LEU A 147 18.90 8.80 -2.78
#